data_AF-A0A917E4W4-F1
#
_entry.id   AF-A0A917E4W4-F1
#
_cell.length_a   1.000
_cell.length_b   1.000
_cell.length_c   1.000
_cell.angle_alpha   90.00
_cell.angle_beta   90.00
_cell.angle_gamma   90.00
#
_symmetry.space_group_name_H-M   'P 1'
#
loop_
_entity.id
_entity.type
_entity.pdbx_description
1 polymer ?
#
loop_
_entity_poly.entity_id
_entity_poly.type
_entity_poly.pdbx_seq_one_letter_code
_entity_poly.pdbx_strand_id
1 'polypeptide(L)'
;MMDPVEKYRLLVEQFLRREIPVSKFQKTYLESFKNEATRFEDRIFEVLDRLFGDVDAYTDDGELLSMSPGQYIDEVELRLCAGNALRDFSQAKQGRRSRSIPLLGGGHGSK
;
A
#
# COMPACT_ATOMS: atom_id res chain seq x y z
N MET A 1 -11.12 15.35 -9.47
CA MET A 1 -10.20 15.09 -8.34
C MET A 1 -9.60 13.73 -8.56
N MET A 2 -8.27 13.60 -8.43
CA MET A 2 -7.61 12.30 -8.56
C MET A 2 -7.95 11.46 -7.33
N ASP A 3 -8.25 10.18 -7.53
CA ASP A 3 -8.50 9.27 -6.43
C ASP A 3 -7.22 9.14 -5.58
N PRO A 4 -7.29 9.28 -4.26
CA PRO A 4 -6.11 9.27 -3.40
C PRO A 4 -5.39 7.93 -3.46
N VAL A 5 -6.09 6.80 -3.65
CA VAL A 5 -5.45 5.49 -3.86
C VAL A 5 -4.62 5.50 -5.15
N GLU A 6 -5.15 6.08 -6.22
CA GLU A 6 -4.41 6.20 -7.49
C GLU A 6 -3.18 7.12 -7.35
N LYS A 7 -3.26 8.16 -6.50
CA LYS A 7 -2.10 9.00 -6.15
C LYS A 7 -0.97 8.19 -5.51
N TYR A 8 -1.28 7.34 -4.54
CA TYR A 8 -0.27 6.49 -3.90
C TYR A 8 0.28 5.44 -4.86
N ARG A 9 -0.57 4.81 -5.70
CA ARG A 9 -0.13 3.85 -6.71
C ARG A 9 0.85 4.46 -7.70
N LEU A 10 0.53 5.63 -8.25
CA LEU A 10 1.42 6.34 -9.17
C LEU A 10 2.74 6.75 -8.52
N LEU A 11 2.71 7.14 -7.23
CA LEU A 11 3.93 7.47 -6.49
C LEU A 11 4.83 6.23 -6.33
N VAL A 12 4.24 5.09 -5.97
CA VAL A 12 4.93 3.79 -5.85
C VAL A 12 5.48 3.33 -7.21
N GLU A 13 4.69 3.43 -8.28
CA GLU A 13 5.14 3.06 -9.64
C GLU A 13 6.34 3.89 -10.11
N GLN A 14 6.31 5.21 -9.92
CA GLN A 14 7.44 6.08 -10.26
C GLN A 14 8.71 5.71 -9.50
N PHE A 15 8.58 5.35 -8.22
CA PHE A 15 9.71 4.89 -7.42
C PHE A 15 10.29 3.56 -7.93
N LEU A 16 9.43 2.59 -8.22
CA LEU A 16 9.83 1.29 -8.78
C LEU A 16 10.52 1.43 -10.14
N ARG A 17 10.03 2.36 -10.98
CA ARG A 17 10.60 2.70 -12.28
C ARG A 17 11.87 3.54 -12.22
N ARG A 18 12.35 3.91 -11.02
CA ARG A 18 13.51 4.80 -10.82
C ARG A 18 13.31 6.20 -11.40
N GLU A 19 12.07 6.62 -11.60
CA GLU A 19 11.74 7.98 -12.07
C GLU A 19 11.92 9.02 -10.95
N ILE A 20 11.78 8.58 -9.70
CA ILE A 20 12.07 9.39 -8.50
C ILE A 20 13.08 8.67 -7.60
N PRO A 21 14.01 9.41 -6.96
CA PRO A 21 14.93 8.82 -5.99
C PRO A 21 14.20 8.47 -4.68
N VAL A 22 14.76 7.52 -3.92
CA VAL A 22 14.18 7.04 -2.66
C VAL A 22 13.92 8.15 -1.65
N SER A 23 14.83 9.11 -1.50
CA SER A 23 14.65 10.23 -0.56
C SER A 23 13.44 11.10 -0.93
N LYS A 24 13.18 11.27 -2.24
CA LYS A 24 12.02 12.01 -2.72
C LYS A 24 10.74 11.20 -2.53
N PHE A 25 10.78 9.90 -2.80
CA PHE A 25 9.67 8.98 -2.55
C PHE A 25 9.28 8.99 -1.06
N GLN A 26 10.23 8.74 -0.16
CA GLN A 26 10.05 8.72 1.28
C GLN A 26 9.40 10.02 1.77
N LYS A 27 10.02 11.16 1.46
CA LYS A 27 9.51 12.47 1.88
C LYS A 27 8.08 12.70 1.36
N THR A 28 7.84 12.50 0.06
CA THR A 28 6.52 12.73 -0.55
C THR A 28 5.44 11.81 0.03
N TYR A 29 5.79 10.55 0.30
CA TYR A 29 4.89 9.55 0.85
C TYR A 29 4.51 9.88 2.29
N LEU A 30 5.50 10.11 3.17
CA LEU A 30 5.29 10.44 4.57
C LEU A 30 4.50 11.75 4.73
N GLU A 31 4.83 12.78 3.95
CA GLU A 31 4.10 14.05 3.98
C GLU A 31 2.66 13.89 3.49
N SER A 32 2.45 13.14 2.40
CA SER A 32 1.10 12.90 1.88
C SER A 32 0.25 12.13 2.89
N PHE A 33 0.79 11.06 3.48
CA PHE A 33 0.07 10.20 4.41
C PHE A 33 -0.30 10.93 5.71
N LYS A 34 0.63 11.74 6.26
CA LYS A 34 0.38 12.54 7.48
C LYS A 34 -0.69 13.63 7.30
N ASN A 35 -0.82 14.17 6.09
CA ASN A 35 -1.81 15.22 5.77
C ASN A 35 -3.08 14.65 5.12
N GLU A 36 -3.18 13.33 4.95
CA GLU A 36 -4.31 12.70 4.28
C GLU A 36 -5.50 12.59 5.23
N ALA A 37 -6.56 13.35 4.93
CA ALA A 37 -7.83 13.28 5.66
C ALA A 37 -8.82 12.27 5.03
N THR A 38 -8.43 11.61 3.95
CA THR A 38 -9.29 10.64 3.26
C THR A 38 -9.45 9.37 4.09
N ARG A 39 -10.69 8.91 4.24
CA ARG A 39 -11.00 7.59 4.80
C ARG A 39 -10.88 6.51 3.71
N PHE A 40 -9.84 5.69 3.82
CA PHE A 40 -9.64 4.54 2.94
C PHE A 40 -10.48 3.33 3.39
N GLU A 41 -10.71 2.39 2.46
CA GLU A 41 -11.20 1.05 2.81
C GLU A 41 -10.12 0.33 3.64
N ASP A 42 -10.51 -0.47 4.63
CA ASP A 42 -9.58 -1.12 5.57
C ASP A 42 -8.42 -1.82 4.85
N ARG A 43 -8.72 -2.58 3.79
CA ARG A 43 -7.70 -3.28 2.98
C ARG A 43 -6.66 -2.33 2.37
N ILE A 44 -7.09 -1.17 1.90
CA ILE A 44 -6.22 -0.17 1.28
C ILE A 44 -5.42 0.55 2.36
N PHE A 45 -6.07 0.87 3.48
CA PHE A 45 -5.40 1.48 4.62
C PHE A 45 -4.30 0.56 5.17
N GLU A 46 -4.57 -0.73 5.35
CA GLU A 46 -3.57 -1.72 5.81
C GLU A 46 -2.34 -1.77 4.89
N VAL A 47 -2.53 -1.69 3.57
CA VAL A 47 -1.42 -1.66 2.60
C VAL A 47 -0.63 -0.36 2.72
N LEU A 48 -1.31 0.78 2.86
CA LEU A 48 -0.67 2.09 2.99
C LEU A 48 0.09 2.23 4.32
N ASP A 49 -0.50 1.74 5.42
CA ASP A 49 0.06 1.77 6.77
C ASP A 49 1.29 0.87 6.87
N ARG A 50 1.23 -0.33 6.29
CA ARG A 50 2.40 -1.21 6.21
C ARG A 50 3.55 -0.55 5.44
N LEU A 51 3.26 -0.02 4.25
CA LEU A 51 4.25 0.66 3.44
C LEU A 51 4.78 1.93 4.13
N PHE A 52 3.96 2.61 4.93
CA PHE A 52 4.42 3.72 5.76
C PHE A 52 5.49 3.27 6.75
N GLY A 53 5.27 2.13 7.43
CA GLY A 53 6.27 1.53 8.32
C GLY A 53 7.57 1.19 7.60
N ASP A 54 7.48 0.57 6.41
CA ASP A 54 8.66 0.26 5.59
C ASP A 54 9.42 1.54 5.18
N VAL A 55 8.69 2.59 4.77
CA VAL A 55 9.26 3.89 4.36
C VAL A 55 9.87 4.67 5.53
N ASP A 56 9.30 4.54 6.73
CA ASP A 56 9.84 5.14 7.97
C ASP A 56 11.09 4.38 8.45
N ALA A 57 11.12 3.05 8.25
CA ALA A 57 12.26 2.19 8.53
C ALA A 57 13.41 2.32 7.52
N TYR A 58 13.20 2.98 6.39
CA TYR A 58 14.27 3.19 5.40
C TYR A 58 15.38 4.10 5.93
N THR A 59 16.63 3.67 5.74
CA THR A 59 17.81 4.49 6.00
C THR A 59 18.88 4.27 4.92
N ASP A 60 19.58 5.34 4.54
CA ASP A 60 20.79 5.29 3.70
C ASP A 60 22.06 5.10 4.55
N ASP A 61 21.93 5.16 5.88
CA ASP A 61 23.03 5.15 6.81
C ASP A 61 23.47 3.70 7.10
N GLY A 62 24.59 3.29 6.48
CA GLY A 62 25.13 1.93 6.60
C GLY A 62 25.51 1.53 8.03
N GLU A 63 25.85 2.50 8.88
CA GLU A 63 26.10 2.28 10.30
C GLU A 63 24.80 1.92 11.04
N LEU A 64 23.70 2.63 10.77
CA LEU A 64 22.39 2.33 11.36
C LEU A 64 21.87 0.96 10.93
N LEU A 65 22.05 0.59 9.66
CA LEU A 65 21.71 -0.75 9.15
C LEU A 65 22.50 -1.85 9.87
N SER A 66 23.77 -1.60 10.17
CA SER A 66 24.64 -2.57 10.84
C SER A 66 24.40 -2.64 12.35
N MET A 67 24.09 -1.51 13.00
CA MET A 67 23.86 -1.43 14.44
C MET A 67 22.50 -1.97 14.86
N SER A 68 21.48 -1.80 14.03
CA SER A 68 20.10 -2.25 14.33
C SER A 68 19.55 -3.12 13.19
N PRO A 69 20.09 -4.35 13.02
CA PRO A 69 19.62 -5.27 11.99
C PRO A 69 18.16 -5.63 12.24
N GLY A 70 17.32 -5.47 11.22
CA GLY A 70 15.88 -5.73 11.29
C GLY A 70 15.02 -4.56 11.79
N GLN A 71 15.63 -3.46 12.25
CA GLN A 71 14.92 -2.21 12.54
C GLN A 71 14.89 -1.28 11.32
N TYR A 72 15.96 -1.30 10.53
CA TYR A 72 16.09 -0.47 9.33
C TYR A 72 16.20 -1.33 8.07
N ILE A 73 15.76 -0.76 6.95
CA ILE A 73 15.84 -1.38 5.63
C ILE A 73 16.59 -0.46 4.66
N ASP A 74 17.27 -1.06 3.68
CA ASP A 74 17.94 -0.34 2.60
C ASP A 74 16.99 -0.10 1.41
N GLU A 75 17.48 0.59 0.37
CA GLU A 75 16.67 0.93 -0.80
C GLU A 75 16.15 -0.32 -1.54
N VAL A 76 16.93 -1.40 -1.60
CA VAL A 76 16.55 -2.63 -2.31
C VAL A 76 15.36 -3.29 -1.63
N GLU A 77 15.41 -3.43 -0.31
CA GLU A 77 14.32 -3.96 0.50
C GLU A 77 13.08 -3.06 0.42
N LEU A 78 13.25 -1.73 0.50
CA LEU A 78 12.13 -0.80 0.34
C LEU A 78 11.46 -0.93 -1.05
N ARG A 79 12.24 -1.12 -2.11
CA ARG A 79 11.70 -1.38 -3.46
C ARG A 79 10.92 -2.69 -3.52
N LEU A 80 11.38 -3.73 -2.82
CA LEU A 80 10.65 -4.99 -2.73
C LEU A 80 9.30 -4.80 -2.03
N CYS A 81 9.28 -4.12 -0.88
CA CYS A 81 8.06 -3.80 -0.14
C CYS A 81 7.10 -2.94 -0.99
N ALA A 82 7.62 -1.93 -1.69
CA ALA A 82 6.85 -1.10 -2.61
C ALA A 82 6.23 -1.92 -3.76
N GLY A 83 6.96 -2.90 -4.31
CA GLY A 83 6.45 -3.83 -5.33
C GLY A 83 5.32 -4.71 -4.81
N ASN A 84 5.45 -5.20 -3.57
CA ASN A 84 4.40 -5.97 -2.91
C ASN A 84 3.14 -5.11 -2.68
N ALA A 85 3.31 -3.90 -2.16
CA ALA A 85 2.21 -2.95 -1.98
C ALA A 85 1.47 -2.65 -3.30
N LEU A 86 2.21 -2.45 -4.40
CA LEU A 86 1.61 -2.23 -5.72
C LEU A 86 0.74 -3.41 -6.18
N ARG A 87 1.21 -4.64 -5.93
CA ARG A 87 0.46 -5.86 -6.22
C ARG A 87 -0.81 -5.93 -5.37
N ASP A 88 -0.72 -5.64 -4.08
CA ASP A 88 -1.87 -5.64 -3.17
C ASP A 88 -2.93 -4.60 -3.55
N PHE A 89 -2.51 -3.39 -3.97
CA PHE A 89 -3.46 -2.40 -4.52
C PHE A 89 -4.21 -2.93 -5.76
N SER A 90 -3.56 -3.77 -6.59
CA SER A 90 -4.19 -4.39 -7.77
C SER A 90 -5.18 -5.50 -7.41
N GLN A 91 -4.89 -6.27 -6.37
CA GLN A 91 -5.78 -7.33 -5.86
C GLN A 91 -7.00 -6.74 -5.13
N ALA A 92 -6.81 -5.66 -4.37
CA ALA A 92 -7.90 -4.97 -3.67
C ALA A 92 -8.99 -4.45 -4.63
N LYS A 93 -8.61 -3.98 -5.83
CA LYS A 93 -9.58 -3.58 -6.89
C LYS A 93 -10.34 -4.77 -7.50
N GLN A 94 -9.83 -6.01 -7.43
CA GLN A 94 -10.41 -7.19 -8.07
C GLN A 94 -11.40 -7.97 -7.20
N GLY A 95 -11.46 -7.69 -5.89
CA GLY A 95 -12.41 -8.32 -4.95
C GLY A 95 -13.90 -7.97 -5.14
N ARG A 96 -14.25 -7.05 -6.06
CA ARG A 96 -15.63 -6.67 -6.40
C ARG A 96 -16.21 -7.43 -7.61
N ARG A 97 -15.74 -8.63 -7.93
CA ARG A 97 -16.47 -9.55 -8.81
C ARG A 97 -16.76 -10.85 -8.06
N SER A 98 -18.04 -11.04 -7.75
CA SER A 98 -18.67 -12.29 -7.32
C SER A 98 -18.53 -12.68 -5.83
N ARG A 99 -19.36 -12.04 -4.99
CA ARG A 99 -20.30 -12.84 -4.21
C ARG A 99 -21.71 -12.50 -4.66
N SER A 100 -22.11 -13.11 -5.77
CA SER A 100 -23.52 -13.41 -5.99
C SER A 100 -23.95 -14.31 -4.85
N ILE A 101 -24.57 -13.73 -3.82
CA ILE A 101 -25.33 -14.50 -2.85
C ILE A 101 -26.50 -15.08 -3.66
N PRO A 102 -26.61 -16.41 -3.83
CA PRO A 102 -27.81 -16.94 -4.43
C PRO A 102 -28.96 -16.64 -3.46
N LEU A 103 -29.87 -15.78 -3.90
CA LEU A 103 -31.20 -15.66 -3.32
C LEU A 103 -31.87 -17.03 -3.50
N LEU A 104 -31.81 -17.86 -2.47
CA LEU A 104 -32.66 -19.05 -2.37
C LEU A 104 -34.09 -18.57 -2.09
N GLY A 105 -34.76 -18.18 -3.17
CA GLY A 105 -36.21 -18.19 -3.26
C GLY A 105 -36.69 -19.61 -3.55
N GLY A 106 -37.76 -20.00 -2.87
CA GLY A 106 -38.48 -21.26 -3.05
C GLY A 106 -38.65 -21.94 -1.68
N GLY A 107 -39.79 -21.94 -1.01
CA GLY A 107 -41.16 -21.85 -1.49
C GLY A 107 -41.91 -23.10 -1.03
N HIS A 108 -43.12 -22.89 -0.50
CA HIS A 108 -44.22 -23.85 -0.34
C HIS A 108 -44.24 -24.84 0.84
N GLY A 109 -45.44 -24.87 1.47
CA GLY A 109 -45.94 -25.94 2.35
C GLY A 109 -46.49 -25.40 3.67
N SER A 110 -47.52 -24.56 3.72
CA SER A 110 -48.93 -25.00 3.83
C SER A 110 -49.10 -26.42 4.38
N LYS A 111 -49.42 -26.59 5.66
CA LYS A 111 -50.77 -26.85 6.18
C LYS A 111 -50.77 -26.95 7.70
#